data_AF-A0A354DFQ0-F1
#
_entry.id   AF-A0A354DFQ0-F1
#
_cell.length_a   1.000
_cell.length_b   1.000
_cell.length_c   1.000
_cell.angle_alpha   90.00
_cell.angle_beta   90.00
_cell.angle_gamma   90.00
#
_symmetry.space_group_name_H-M   'P 1'
#
loop_
_entity.id
_entity.type
_entity.pdbx_description
1 polymer ?
#
loop_
_entity_poly.entity_id
_entity_poly.type
_entity_poly.pdbx_seq_one_letter_code
_entity_poly.pdbx_strand_id
1 'polypeptide(L)'
;MGTVVGAGFASGQEILHFVTRFGEKSIPIVFLSTLLFIWTGGKILTLSRQIKAQSYHDLNQFLFGKTFGNWINMMTFIMLIFITGVMLAGAGALFQQYGEFYKQVGILLTAFFVYYTVSRGLNGI
;
A
#
# COMPACT_ATOMS: atom_id res chain seq x y z
N MET A 1 -6.19 -0.83 -9.02
CA MET A 1 -6.95 -1.66 -8.05
C MET A 1 -6.01 -2.49 -7.18
N GLY A 2 -5.07 -3.28 -7.74
CA GLY A 2 -4.15 -4.12 -6.96
C GLY A 2 -3.18 -3.40 -6.01
N THR A 3 -2.92 -2.10 -6.19
CA THR A 3 -2.07 -1.29 -5.31
C THR A 3 -2.73 -0.89 -3.98
N VAL A 4 -4.06 -1.00 -3.88
CA VAL A 4 -4.82 -0.62 -2.68
C VAL A 4 -4.97 -1.81 -1.72
N VAL A 5 -4.81 -3.04 -2.22
CA VAL A 5 -4.98 -4.27 -1.44
C VAL A 5 -3.63 -4.67 -0.84
N GLY A 6 -3.45 -4.40 0.46
CA GLY A 6 -2.26 -4.75 1.22
C GLY A 6 -2.17 -6.24 1.61
N ALA A 7 -1.03 -6.67 2.15
CA ALA A 7 -0.86 -8.03 2.68
C ALA A 7 -1.81 -8.33 3.87
N GLY A 8 -2.13 -7.32 4.69
CA GLY A 8 -3.11 -7.45 5.78
C GLY A 8 -4.55 -7.58 5.28
N PHE A 9 -4.88 -6.95 4.17
CA PHE A 9 -6.16 -7.12 3.48
C PHE A 9 -6.26 -8.48 2.78
N ALA A 10 -5.19 -8.90 2.09
CA ALA A 10 -5.11 -10.21 1.42
C ALA A 10 -5.12 -11.40 2.40
N SER A 11 -4.50 -11.26 3.57
CA SER A 11 -4.55 -12.26 4.64
C SER A 11 -5.85 -12.22 5.46
N GLY A 12 -6.71 -11.22 5.24
CA GLY A 12 -7.96 -11.01 5.98
C GLY A 12 -7.80 -10.55 7.43
N GLN A 13 -6.56 -10.40 7.93
CA GLN A 13 -6.29 -10.04 9.32
C GLN A 13 -6.82 -8.64 9.68
N GLU A 14 -6.66 -7.68 8.77
CA GLU A 14 -7.16 -6.31 9.00
C GLU A 14 -8.70 -6.29 9.10
N ILE A 15 -9.38 -6.95 8.17
CA ILE A 15 -10.85 -7.03 8.17
C ILE A 15 -11.36 -7.77 9.41
N LEU A 16 -10.69 -8.85 9.82
CA LEU A 16 -11.04 -9.57 11.05
C LEU A 16 -10.95 -8.68 12.30
N HIS A 17 -9.88 -7.91 12.42
CA HIS A 17 -9.66 -7.05 13.59
C HIS A 17 -10.56 -5.80 13.60
N PHE A 18 -10.82 -5.19 12.45
CA PHE A 18 -11.54 -3.91 12.38
C PHE A 18 -13.05 -4.07 12.14
N VAL A 19 -13.49 -5.14 11.47
CA VAL A 19 -14.88 -5.31 11.03
C VAL A 19 -15.50 -6.53 11.69
N THR A 20 -14.95 -7.72 11.46
CA THR A 20 -15.59 -8.97 11.86
C THR A 20 -15.66 -9.14 13.38
N ARG A 21 -14.62 -8.73 14.13
CA ARG A 21 -14.61 -8.82 15.60
C ARG A 21 -15.70 -7.98 16.26
N PHE A 22 -16.09 -6.86 15.65
CA PHE A 22 -17.06 -5.92 16.22
C PHE A 22 -18.49 -6.14 15.69
N GLY A 23 -18.67 -7.06 14.73
CA GLY A 23 -19.98 -7.40 14.16
C GLY A 23 -20.70 -6.18 13.59
N GLU A 24 -22.01 -6.08 13.82
CA GLU A 24 -22.87 -5.00 13.32
C GLU A 24 -22.43 -3.59 13.78
N LYS A 25 -21.71 -3.50 14.90
CA LYS A 25 -21.19 -2.21 15.41
C LYS A 25 -20.07 -1.63 14.55
N SER A 26 -19.51 -2.41 13.62
CA SER A 26 -18.49 -1.94 12.66
C SER A 26 -19.06 -1.18 11.46
N ILE A 27 -20.36 -1.31 11.18
CA ILE A 27 -21.00 -0.70 9.99
C ILE A 27 -20.79 0.83 9.94
N PRO A 28 -21.00 1.60 11.03
CA PRO A 28 -20.75 3.05 11.00
C PRO A 28 -19.27 3.39 10.78
N ILE A 29 -18.36 2.56 11.28
CA ILE A 29 -16.91 2.76 11.13
C ILE A 29 -16.50 2.60 9.66
N VAL A 30 -16.98 1.55 9.00
CA VAL A 30 -16.70 1.31 7.57
C VAL A 30 -17.24 2.46 6.71
N PHE A 31 -18.45 2.93 7.01
CA PHE A 31 -19.04 4.06 6.30
C PHE A 31 -18.22 5.35 6.50
N LEU A 32 -17.84 5.65 7.74
CA LEU A 32 -17.02 6.82 8.04
C LEU A 32 -15.64 6.75 7.38
N SER A 33 -14.96 5.59 7.45
CA SER A 33 -13.68 5.38 6.78
C SER A 33 -13.78 5.57 5.26
N THR A 34 -14.87 5.12 4.65
CA THR A 34 -15.12 5.29 3.22
C THR A 34 -15.30 6.77 2.86
N LEU A 35 -16.08 7.52 3.64
CA LEU A 35 -16.25 8.96 3.45
C LEU A 35 -14.93 9.72 3.59
N LEU A 36 -14.15 9.41 4.64
CA LEU A 36 -12.85 10.03 4.85
C LEU A 36 -11.86 9.68 3.73
N PHE A 37 -11.91 8.46 3.21
CA PHE A 37 -11.09 8.01 2.09
C PHE A 37 -11.41 8.78 0.80
N ILE A 38 -12.70 8.89 0.46
CA ILE A 38 -13.16 9.65 -0.72
C ILE A 38 -12.75 11.12 -0.59
N TRP A 39 -12.99 11.74 0.57
CA TRP A 39 -12.69 13.14 0.80
C TRP A 39 -11.18 13.42 0.73
N THR A 40 -10.38 12.66 1.47
CA THR A 40 -8.92 12.85 1.53
C THR A 40 -8.25 12.50 0.21
N GLY A 41 -8.62 11.37 -0.40
CA GLY A 41 -8.10 10.94 -1.69
C GLY A 41 -8.43 11.94 -2.79
N GLY A 42 -9.66 12.44 -2.84
CA GLY A 42 -10.08 13.47 -3.79
C GLY A 42 -9.31 14.79 -3.62
N LYS A 43 -9.09 15.22 -2.38
CA LYS A 43 -8.29 16.42 -2.07
C LYS A 43 -6.84 16.27 -2.51
N ILE A 44 -6.20 15.16 -2.17
CA ILE A 44 -4.81 14.87 -2.56
C ILE A 44 -4.68 14.86 -4.08
N LEU A 45 -5.54 14.13 -4.79
CA LEU A 45 -5.51 14.04 -6.26
C LEU A 45 -5.69 15.40 -6.94
N THR A 46 -6.66 16.19 -6.45
CA THR A 46 -6.92 17.53 -6.99
C THR A 46 -5.71 18.45 -6.77
N LEU A 47 -5.12 18.40 -5.58
CA LEU A 47 -3.96 19.21 -5.24
C LEU A 47 -2.73 18.81 -6.06
N SER A 48 -2.42 17.52 -6.14
CA SER A 48 -1.34 16.99 -6.98
C SER A 48 -1.48 17.42 -8.44
N ARG A 49 -2.71 17.44 -8.97
CA ARG A 49 -2.98 17.91 -10.34
C ARG A 49 -2.77 19.43 -10.49
N GLN A 50 -3.20 20.23 -9.51
CA GLN A 50 -3.03 21.69 -9.53
C GLN A 50 -1.56 22.09 -9.52
N ILE A 51 -0.74 21.43 -8.69
CA ILE A 51 0.70 21.71 -8.60
C ILE A 51 1.52 20.96 -9.65
N LYS A 52 0.88 20.17 -10.53
CA LYS A 52 1.53 19.29 -11.52
C LYS A 52 2.64 18.44 -10.90
N ALA A 53 2.41 17.92 -9.69
CA ALA A 53 3.38 17.07 -8.99
C ALA A 53 3.72 15.86 -9.85
N GLN A 54 5.02 15.63 -10.08
CA GLN A 54 5.50 14.42 -10.76
C GLN A 54 5.96 13.36 -9.76
N SER A 55 6.18 13.75 -8.50
CA SER A 55 6.64 12.86 -7.45
C SER A 55 5.93 13.12 -6.11
N TYR A 56 6.01 12.14 -5.21
CA TYR A 56 5.60 12.31 -3.81
C TYR A 56 6.40 13.42 -3.11
N HIS A 57 7.63 13.67 -3.54
CA HIS A 57 8.46 14.74 -2.99
C HIS A 57 7.82 16.11 -3.22
N ASP A 58 7.33 16.39 -4.44
CA ASP A 58 6.71 17.67 -4.80
C ASP A 58 5.46 17.95 -3.96
N LEU A 59 4.63 16.92 -3.75
CA LEU A 59 3.45 17.01 -2.91
C LEU A 59 3.81 17.25 -1.44
N ASN A 60 4.78 16.49 -0.90
CA ASN A 60 5.21 16.64 0.49
C ASN A 60 5.86 17.99 0.75
N GLN A 61 6.66 18.49 -0.20
CA GLN A 61 7.28 19.80 -0.11
C GLN A 61 6.24 20.93 -0.18
N PHE A 62 5.20 20.77 -1.00
CA PHE A 62 4.09 21.72 -1.06
C PHE A 62 3.27 21.75 0.24
N LEU A 63 2.97 20.59 0.82
CA LEU A 63 2.14 20.50 2.04
C LEU A 63 2.87 20.93 3.31
N PHE A 64 4.16 20.58 3.45
CA PHE A 64 4.89 20.73 4.71
C PHE A 64 6.10 21.68 4.61
N GLY A 65 6.34 22.26 3.44
CA GLY A 65 7.51 23.11 3.17
C GLY A 65 8.80 22.31 2.98
N LYS A 66 9.92 23.00 2.78
CA LYS A 66 11.21 22.38 2.41
C LYS A 66 11.78 21.48 3.51
N THR A 67 11.73 21.91 4.77
CA THR A 67 12.38 21.20 5.88
C THR A 67 11.60 19.96 6.30
N PHE A 68 10.32 20.11 6.65
CA PHE A 68 9.48 18.97 7.06
C PHE A 68 9.10 18.09 5.86
N GLY A 69 8.90 18.66 4.68
CA GLY A 69 8.61 17.90 3.47
C GLY A 69 9.74 16.93 3.11
N ASN A 70 11.02 17.32 3.27
CA ASN A 70 12.14 16.42 3.01
C ASN A 70 12.22 15.27 4.03
N TRP A 71 11.96 15.55 5.30
CA TRP A 71 11.86 14.51 6.35
C TRP A 71 10.74 13.52 6.06
N ILE A 72 9.55 14.01 5.72
CA ILE A 72 8.39 13.16 5.38
C ILE A 72 8.67 12.35 4.12
N ASN A 73 9.34 12.93 3.12
CA ASN A 73 9.74 12.21 1.93
C ASN A 73 10.72 11.06 2.26
N MET A 74 11.69 11.30 3.14
CA MET A 74 12.61 10.24 3.59
C MET A 74 11.88 9.15 4.37
N MET A 75 10.93 9.51 5.23
CA MET A 75 10.06 8.55 5.90
C MET A 75 9.21 7.75 4.91
N THR A 76 8.66 8.40 3.89
CA THR A 76 7.88 7.75 2.82
C THR A 76 8.73 6.72 2.08
N PHE A 77 9.97 7.07 1.74
CA PHE A 77 10.91 6.14 1.11
C PHE A 77 11.19 4.91 1.98
N ILE A 78 11.45 5.12 3.28
CA ILE A 78 11.66 4.03 4.24
C ILE A 78 10.39 3.15 4.34
N MET A 79 9.22 3.77 4.43
CA MET A 79 7.93 3.06 4.48
C MET A 79 7.71 2.18 3.24
N LEU A 80 8.07 2.65 2.04
CA LEU A 80 7.96 1.86 0.82
C LEU A 80 8.81 0.58 0.88
N ILE A 81 10.03 0.66 1.42
CA ILE A 81 10.89 -0.52 1.61
C ILE A 81 10.25 -1.50 2.59
N PHE A 82 9.77 -1.02 3.74
CA PHE A 82 9.13 -1.87 4.75
C PHE A 82 7.85 -2.54 4.23
N ILE A 83 6.96 -1.79 3.59
CA ILE A 83 5.71 -2.32 3.03
C ILE A 83 6.02 -3.37 1.96
N THR A 84 7.00 -3.13 1.10
CA THR A 84 7.45 -4.12 0.11
C THR A 84 7.95 -5.41 0.78
N GLY A 85 8.74 -5.28 1.85
CA GLY A 85 9.22 -6.43 2.63
C GLY A 85 8.07 -7.23 3.27
N VAL A 86 7.10 -6.55 3.89
CA VAL A 86 5.90 -7.17 4.48
C VAL A 86 5.06 -7.87 3.41
N MET A 87 4.91 -7.26 2.22
CA MET A 87 4.20 -7.86 1.10
C MET A 87 4.88 -9.13 0.57
N LEU A 88 6.21 -9.12 0.41
CA LEU A 88 6.97 -10.32 0.02
C LEU A 88 6.84 -11.42 1.08
N ALA A 89 6.93 -11.08 2.37
CA ALA A 89 6.74 -12.03 3.46
C ALA A 89 5.31 -12.62 3.48
N GLY A 90 4.30 -11.80 3.20
CA GLY A 90 2.90 -12.21 3.06
C GLY A 90 2.69 -13.16 1.89
N ALA A 91 3.26 -12.85 0.72
CA ALA A 91 3.23 -13.74 -0.44
C ALA A 91 3.89 -15.10 -0.11
N GLY A 92 5.06 -15.10 0.54
CA GLY A 92 5.71 -16.33 1.00
C GLY A 92 4.85 -17.16 1.96
N ALA A 93 4.12 -16.51 2.88
CA ALA A 93 3.22 -17.19 3.80
C ALA A 93 2.02 -17.84 3.08
N LEU A 94 1.46 -17.17 2.06
CA LEU A 94 0.39 -17.73 1.25
C LEU A 94 0.84 -18.98 0.47
N PHE A 95 2.05 -18.96 -0.11
CA PHE A 95 2.62 -20.14 -0.78
C PHE A 95 2.82 -21.32 0.17
N GLN A 96 3.19 -21.05 1.42
CA GLN A 96 3.32 -22.09 2.44
C GLN A 96 1.97 -22.67 2.85
N GLN A 97 0.92 -21.84 2.93
CA GLN A 97 -0.42 -22.27 3.34
C GLN A 97 -1.16 -23.05 2.24
N TYR A 98 -1.08 -22.62 0.98
CA TYR A 98 -1.86 -23.21 -0.12
C TYR A 98 -1.06 -24.20 -0.98
N GLY A 99 0.27 -24.13 -0.98
CA GLY A 99 1.11 -24.91 -1.90
C GLY A 99 1.95 -26.02 -1.25
N GLU A 100 1.97 -26.15 0.08
CA GLU A 100 2.90 -27.03 0.83
C GLU A 100 4.41 -26.83 0.51
N PHE A 101 4.76 -25.75 -0.20
CA PHE A 101 6.13 -25.43 -0.57
C PHE A 101 6.84 -24.60 0.52
N TYR A 102 8.18 -24.64 0.52
CA TYR A 102 8.99 -23.80 1.41
C TYR A 102 8.75 -22.31 1.15
N LYS A 103 8.55 -21.55 2.23
CA LYS A 103 8.34 -20.09 2.23
C LYS A 103 9.35 -19.32 1.37
N GLN A 104 10.61 -19.76 1.35
CA GLN A 104 11.69 -19.13 0.57
C GLN A 104 11.42 -19.16 -0.93
N VAL A 105 10.82 -20.24 -1.45
CA VAL A 105 10.48 -20.38 -2.87
C VAL A 105 9.42 -19.36 -3.27
N GLY A 106 8.37 -19.20 -2.46
CA GLY A 106 7.31 -18.22 -2.71
C GLY A 106 7.83 -16.78 -2.72
N ILE A 107 8.74 -16.44 -1.81
CA ILE A 107 9.38 -15.11 -1.77
C ILE A 107 10.23 -14.88 -3.03
N LEU A 108 11.12 -15.81 -3.37
CA LEU A 108 12.02 -15.67 -4.52
C LEU A 108 11.25 -15.57 -5.84
N LEU A 109 10.22 -16.40 -6.00
CA LEU A 109 9.38 -16.42 -7.19
C LEU A 109 8.59 -15.12 -7.33
N THR A 110 7.98 -14.63 -6.24
CA THR A 110 7.27 -13.34 -6.24
C THR A 110 8.23 -12.18 -6.51
N ALA A 111 9.42 -12.17 -5.91
CA ALA A 111 10.44 -11.15 -6.16
C ALA A 111 10.91 -11.13 -7.62
N PHE A 112 11.08 -12.31 -8.23
CA PHE A 112 11.40 -12.43 -9.66
C PHE A 112 10.31 -11.82 -10.54
N PHE A 113 9.04 -12.12 -10.29
CA PHE A 113 7.93 -11.53 -11.05
C PHE A 113 7.82 -10.02 -10.86
N VAL A 114 8.03 -9.51 -9.64
CA VAL A 114 8.05 -8.06 -9.37
C VAL A 114 9.18 -7.40 -10.15
N TYR A 115 10.40 -7.95 -10.09
CA TYR A 115 11.54 -7.42 -10.83
C TYR A 115 11.28 -7.41 -12.35
N TYR A 116 10.78 -8.52 -12.89
CA TYR A 116 10.43 -8.63 -14.30
C TYR A 116 9.39 -7.59 -14.72
N THR A 117 8.31 -7.45 -13.95
CA THR A 117 7.22 -6.50 -14.22
C THR A 117 7.72 -5.05 -14.15
N VAL A 118 8.50 -4.69 -13.13
CA VAL A 118 9.04 -3.34 -12.98
C VAL A 118 10.06 -3.01 -14.07
N SER A 119 10.87 -3.97 -14.50
CA SER A 119 11.85 -3.78 -15.59
C SER A 119 11.22 -3.48 -16.96
N ARG A 120 9.98 -3.94 -17.19
CA ARG A 120 9.19 -3.63 -18.38
C ARG A 120 8.54 -2.23 -18.32
N GLY A 121 8.67 -1.53 -17.18
CA GLY A 121 8.09 -0.21 -16.94
C GLY A 121 6.55 -0.23 -16.89
N LEU A 122 5.96 0.96 -16.77
CA LEU A 122 4.50 1.13 -16.77
C LEU A 122 3.81 0.74 -18.09
N ASN A 123 4.59 0.47 -19.15
CA ASN A 123 4.09 -0.05 -20.44
C ASN A 123 3.78 -1.56 -20.41
N GLY A 124 4.15 -2.25 -19.33
CA GLY A 124 3.86 -3.67 -19.12
C GLY A 124 2.58 -3.96 -18.33
N ILE A 125 1.78 -2.95 -17.99
CA ILE A 125 0.53 -3.02 -17.21
C ILE A 125 -0.63 -2.51 -18.05
#